data_AF-A0A842RDU7-F1
#
_entry.id   AF-A0A842RDU7-F1
#
_cell.length_a   1.000
_cell.length_b   1.000
_cell.length_c   1.000
_cell.angle_alpha   90.00
_cell.angle_beta   90.00
_cell.angle_gamma   90.00
#
_symmetry.space_group_name_H-M   'P 1'
#
loop_
_entity.id
_entity.type
_entity.pdbx_description
1 polymer ?
#
loop_
_entity_poly.entity_id
_entity_poly.type
_entity_poly.pdbx_seq_one_letter_code
_entity_poly.pdbx_strand_id
1 'polypeptide(L)'
;MKVFLCRLRTHDFLAFSSYDVAKVTITESIIHNFALTYAIHYCTSVLDVQKKPHYIKDLSQMTKFPTPAEMTNNRSLVKQTYNTIDEVTLKTKTSYGENYYSPDFGVYYKLPPDTCFQFFLLSLDDDPPRRLIRLGKKDCLCSLDVTELQLLSVKEATEQPVTISHPINPVDVVGEIVAYEQLIFIPPTPIICGPSIKGKYLLTKDAGRNRYYNLALTRWTIDEASS
;
A
#
# COMPACT_ATOMS: atom_id res chain seq x y z
N MET A 1 -17.99 -2.50 -12.80
CA MET A 1 -16.55 -2.60 -12.47
C MET A 1 -15.60 -2.27 -13.63
N LYS A 2 -14.67 -1.32 -13.41
CA LYS A 2 -13.50 -1.04 -14.26
C LYS A 2 -12.19 -1.41 -13.56
N VAL A 3 -11.15 -1.67 -14.35
CA VAL A 3 -9.82 -2.00 -13.84
C VAL A 3 -8.80 -1.00 -14.38
N PHE A 4 -7.97 -0.45 -13.49
CA PHE A 4 -6.91 0.48 -13.87
C PHE A 4 -5.54 -0.02 -13.41
N LEU A 5 -4.54 0.14 -14.26
CA LEU A 5 -3.13 0.07 -13.89
C LEU A 5 -2.67 1.46 -13.45
N CYS A 6 -2.26 1.58 -12.19
CA CYS A 6 -1.81 2.84 -11.60
C CYS A 6 -0.31 2.80 -11.38
N ARG A 7 0.40 3.81 -11.89
CA ARG A 7 1.81 4.07 -11.59
C ARG A 7 1.90 5.31 -10.73
N LEU A 8 2.38 5.13 -9.51
CA LEU A 8 2.55 6.19 -8.54
C LEU A 8 3.98 6.68 -8.56
N ARG A 9 4.18 8.00 -8.50
CA ARG A 9 5.49 8.63 -8.34
C ARG A 9 5.46 9.58 -7.14
N THR A 10 6.42 9.43 -6.24
CA THR A 10 6.56 10.31 -5.07
C THR A 10 7.25 11.62 -5.46
N HIS A 11 6.74 12.76 -4.99
CA HIS A 11 7.37 14.06 -5.19
C HIS A 11 8.25 14.51 -4.01
N ASP A 12 8.11 13.86 -2.87
CA ASP A 12 8.90 14.12 -1.66
C ASP A 12 9.28 12.80 -0.99
N PHE A 13 10.03 12.86 0.11
CA PHE A 13 10.39 11.72 0.93
C PHE A 13 9.14 11.03 1.46
N LEU A 14 8.93 9.79 1.02
CA LEU A 14 7.84 8.96 1.50
C LEU A 14 8.27 8.24 2.78
N ALA A 15 7.51 8.45 3.85
CA ALA A 15 7.76 7.86 5.15
C ALA A 15 6.52 7.08 5.64
N PHE A 16 6.70 5.77 5.77
CA PHE A 16 5.79 4.88 6.49
C PHE A 16 6.55 4.23 7.65
N SER A 17 5.85 4.04 8.77
CA SER A 17 6.34 3.22 9.87
C SER A 17 5.98 1.76 9.60
N SER A 18 6.64 1.16 8.61
CA SER A 18 6.45 -0.27 8.29
C SER A 18 6.96 -1.14 9.43
N TYR A 19 8.13 -0.78 9.98
CA TYR A 19 8.66 -1.29 11.23
C TYR A 19 9.08 -0.14 12.12
N ASP A 20 8.88 -0.30 13.42
CA ASP A 20 9.39 0.61 14.44
C ASP A 20 10.09 -0.21 15.53
N VAL A 21 11.42 -0.14 15.56
CA VAL A 21 12.24 -0.85 16.55
C VAL A 21 13.02 0.18 17.34
N ALA A 22 12.62 0.36 18.61
CA ALA A 22 13.15 1.37 19.52
C ALA A 22 13.02 2.81 18.97
N LYS A 23 14.05 3.31 18.28
CA LYS A 23 14.12 4.67 17.71
C LYS A 23 14.48 4.65 16.23
N VAL A 24 14.38 3.48 15.62
CA VAL A 24 14.65 3.25 14.21
C VAL A 24 13.34 2.88 13.54
N THR A 25 12.85 3.80 12.71
CA THR A 25 11.67 3.56 11.90
C THR A 25 12.10 3.31 10.47
N ILE A 26 11.59 2.22 9.88
CA ILE A 26 11.94 1.79 8.52
C ILE A 26 10.69 1.81 7.64
N THR A 27 10.82 2.39 6.45
CA THR A 27 9.83 2.31 5.37
C THR A 27 10.19 1.17 4.44
N GLU A 28 9.26 0.24 4.23
CA GLU A 28 9.41 -0.86 3.28
C GLU A 28 9.18 -0.44 1.83
N SER A 29 9.66 -1.25 0.88
CA SER A 29 9.51 -1.01 -0.57
C SER A 29 8.13 -1.39 -1.14
N ILE A 30 7.13 -1.56 -0.27
CA ILE A 30 5.77 -1.91 -0.63
C ILE A 30 4.79 -1.04 0.14
N ILE A 31 3.74 -0.56 -0.53
CA ILE A 31 2.68 0.24 0.10
C ILE A 31 1.46 -0.65 0.30
N HIS A 32 0.97 -0.71 1.52
CA HIS A 32 -0.22 -1.49 1.86
C HIS A 32 -1.46 -0.94 1.16
N ASN A 33 -2.34 -1.82 0.67
CA ASN A 33 -3.56 -1.40 0.00
C ASN A 33 -4.46 -0.50 0.85
N PHE A 34 -4.64 -0.76 2.15
CA PHE A 34 -5.43 0.13 3.00
C PHE A 34 -4.93 1.58 2.96
N ALA A 35 -3.62 1.81 3.05
CA ALA A 35 -3.05 3.16 2.96
C ALA A 35 -3.39 3.82 1.60
N LEU A 36 -3.32 3.05 0.50
CA LEU A 36 -3.72 3.52 -0.82
C LEU A 36 -5.23 3.80 -0.90
N THR A 37 -6.07 2.95 -0.31
CA THR A 37 -7.53 3.11 -0.34
C THR A 37 -7.92 4.43 0.33
N TYR A 38 -7.37 4.73 1.52
CA TYR A 38 -7.63 6.01 2.19
C TYR A 38 -7.11 7.20 1.39
N ALA A 39 -5.93 7.08 0.78
CA ALA A 39 -5.34 8.15 -0.02
C ALA A 39 -6.12 8.44 -1.30
N ILE A 40 -6.62 7.40 -1.99
CA ILE A 40 -7.42 7.55 -3.22
C ILE A 40 -8.78 8.20 -2.93
N HIS A 41 -9.39 7.89 -1.78
CA HIS A 41 -10.66 8.49 -1.37
C HIS A 41 -10.49 9.82 -0.63
N TYR A 42 -9.26 10.31 -0.42
CA TYR A 42 -8.96 11.50 0.39
C TYR A 42 -9.53 11.43 1.81
N CYS A 43 -9.66 10.21 2.34
CA CYS A 43 -10.07 9.96 3.71
C CYS A 43 -8.87 9.94 4.67
N THR A 44 -7.77 10.61 4.30
CA THR A 44 -6.58 10.71 5.14
C THR A 44 -6.94 11.42 6.43
N SER A 45 -6.87 10.70 7.55
CA SER A 45 -7.28 11.09 8.90
C SER A 45 -6.43 12.19 9.54
N VAL A 46 -5.80 13.05 8.73
CA VAL A 46 -4.85 14.11 9.13
C VAL A 46 -5.46 15.07 10.18
N LEU A 47 -6.78 15.03 10.41
CA LEU A 47 -7.48 15.90 11.36
C LEU A 47 -8.03 15.22 12.62
N ASP A 48 -7.91 13.90 12.80
CA ASP A 48 -8.51 13.25 13.97
C ASP A 48 -7.55 12.29 14.68
N VAL A 49 -6.74 12.86 15.58
CA VAL A 49 -5.73 12.19 16.42
C VAL A 49 -6.33 11.04 17.26
N GLN A 50 -7.67 10.99 17.41
CA GLN A 50 -8.35 9.99 18.24
C GLN A 50 -9.05 8.87 17.45
N LYS A 51 -9.18 8.96 16.12
CA LYS A 51 -9.87 7.92 15.34
C LYS A 51 -8.92 6.80 14.92
N LYS A 52 -9.00 5.67 15.62
CA LYS A 52 -8.47 4.39 15.12
C LYS A 52 -9.23 4.01 13.84
N PRO A 53 -8.55 3.65 12.73
CA PRO A 53 -9.22 3.26 11.50
C PRO A 53 -10.03 1.98 11.73
N HIS A 54 -11.28 1.97 11.27
CA HIS A 54 -12.17 0.81 11.33
C HIS A 54 -12.26 0.19 9.94
N TYR A 55 -11.17 -0.45 9.50
CA TYR A 55 -10.97 -0.92 8.12
C TYR A 55 -12.20 -1.59 7.51
N ILE A 56 -12.83 -2.56 8.19
CA ILE A 56 -14.00 -3.28 7.66
C ILE A 56 -15.19 -2.35 7.38
N LYS A 57 -15.47 -1.42 8.31
CA LYS A 57 -16.59 -0.48 8.19
C LYS A 57 -16.29 0.57 7.12
N ASP A 58 -15.07 1.09 7.12
CA ASP A 58 -14.65 2.16 6.23
C ASP A 58 -14.59 1.65 4.77
N LEU A 59 -14.08 0.44 4.54
CA LEU A 59 -14.01 -0.17 3.21
C LEU A 59 -15.38 -0.48 2.60
N SER A 60 -16.38 -0.80 3.43
CA SER A 60 -17.74 -1.07 2.94
C SER A 60 -18.44 0.14 2.32
N GLN A 61 -17.93 1.35 2.59
CA GLN A 61 -18.47 2.62 2.07
C GLN A 61 -17.66 3.17 0.89
N MET A 62 -16.58 2.49 0.51
CA MET A 62 -15.66 2.90 -0.54
C MET A 62 -15.96 2.16 -1.83
N THR A 63 -15.60 2.77 -2.96
CA THR A 63 -15.90 2.24 -4.31
C THR A 63 -14.66 1.84 -5.09
N LYS A 64 -13.46 2.22 -4.61
CA LYS A 64 -12.19 2.01 -5.31
C LYS A 64 -11.22 1.19 -4.47
N PHE A 65 -10.92 -0.02 -4.91
CA PHE A 65 -10.11 -0.99 -4.16
C PHE A 65 -8.75 -1.17 -4.84
N PRO A 66 -7.69 -0.48 -4.36
CA PRO A 66 -6.34 -0.71 -4.84
C PRO A 66 -5.79 -2.04 -4.32
N THR A 67 -4.94 -2.68 -5.11
CA THR A 67 -4.05 -3.74 -4.65
C THR A 67 -2.85 -3.11 -3.94
N PRO A 68 -2.10 -3.87 -3.10
CA PRO A 68 -0.81 -3.40 -2.61
C PRO A 68 0.10 -2.93 -3.76
N ALA A 69 0.87 -1.87 -3.52
CA ALA A 69 1.75 -1.28 -4.53
C ALA A 69 3.19 -1.69 -4.33
N GLU A 70 3.80 -2.21 -5.40
CA GLU A 70 5.18 -2.67 -5.43
C GLU A 70 6.10 -1.60 -6.03
N MET A 71 7.29 -1.42 -5.45
CA MET A 71 8.29 -0.48 -5.96
C MET A 71 8.90 -0.99 -7.28
N THR A 72 8.88 -0.13 -8.30
CA THR A 72 9.32 -0.46 -9.67
C THR A 72 10.74 -0.03 -10.00
N ASN A 73 11.26 1.04 -9.37
CA ASN A 73 12.53 1.65 -9.74
C ASN A 73 13.67 1.45 -8.71
N ASN A 74 13.54 0.40 -7.89
CA ASN A 74 14.51 -0.08 -6.89
C ASN A 74 15.41 1.03 -6.29
N ARG A 75 14.83 1.90 -5.48
CA ARG A 75 15.53 3.01 -4.82
C ARG A 75 16.02 2.61 -3.43
N SER A 76 17.27 2.96 -3.11
CA SER A 76 17.82 2.76 -1.77
C SER A 76 17.20 3.73 -0.76
N LEU A 77 17.02 3.26 0.47
CA LEU A 77 16.52 4.07 1.57
C LEU A 77 17.50 5.18 1.93
N VAL A 78 16.96 6.36 2.24
CA VAL A 78 17.71 7.50 2.76
C VAL A 78 17.59 7.53 4.26
N LYS A 79 18.75 7.49 4.93
CA LYS A 79 18.86 7.64 6.38
C LYS A 79 18.75 9.12 6.76
N GLN A 80 17.75 9.45 7.58
CA GLN A 80 17.61 10.76 8.19
C GLN A 80 17.67 10.61 9.71
N THR A 81 18.70 11.17 10.34
CA THR A 81 18.82 11.22 11.79
C THR A 81 18.00 12.38 12.35
N TYR A 82 17.45 12.21 13.54
CA TYR A 82 16.87 13.30 14.30
C TYR A 82 17.37 13.24 15.74
N ASN A 83 17.62 14.42 16.30
CA ASN A 83 17.93 14.56 17.71
C ASN A 83 16.62 14.84 18.41
N THR A 84 16.23 13.96 19.33
CA THR A 84 15.03 14.14 20.13
C THR A 84 15.42 14.85 21.41
N ILE A 85 14.80 16.02 21.62
CA ILE A 85 14.67 16.61 22.94
C ILE A 85 13.39 15.98 23.52
N ASP A 86 13.38 15.61 24.80
CA ASP A 86 12.16 15.13 25.44
C ASP A 86 11.03 16.18 25.27
N GLU A 87 9.92 15.80 24.63
CA GLU A 87 8.86 16.74 24.23
C GLU A 87 8.20 17.45 25.42
N VAL A 88 8.20 16.82 26.60
CA VAL A 88 7.53 17.33 27.80
C VAL A 88 8.46 18.27 28.57
N THR A 89 9.72 17.88 28.73
CA THR A 89 10.68 18.60 29.56
C THR A 89 11.54 19.59 28.77
N LEU A 90 11.52 19.52 27.44
CA LEU A 90 12.40 20.26 26.52
C LEU A 90 13.88 20.13 26.89
N LYS A 91 14.26 19.01 27.51
CA LYS A 91 15.63 18.71 27.95
C LYS A 91 16.11 17.43 27.28
N THR A 92 17.41 17.32 27.06
CA THR A 92 18.09 16.09 26.60
C THR A 92 18.44 15.16 27.78
N LYS A 93 17.64 15.18 28.85
CA LYS A 93 17.94 14.43 30.09
C LYS A 93 17.53 12.96 29.95
N THR A 94 18.44 12.06 30.30
CA THR A 94 18.15 10.63 30.49
C THR A 94 17.66 10.35 31.92
N SER A 95 17.06 9.18 32.15
CA SER A 95 16.72 8.64 33.48
C SER A 95 17.92 8.38 34.40
N TYR A 96 19.16 8.60 33.94
CA TYR A 96 20.43 8.33 34.63
C TYR A 96 21.05 9.56 35.36
N GLY A 97 20.21 10.44 35.91
CA GLY A 97 20.66 11.50 36.83
C GLY A 97 20.79 12.91 36.23
N GLU A 98 20.85 13.91 37.12
CA GLU A 98 20.61 15.32 36.77
C GLU A 98 21.68 16.00 35.90
N ASN A 99 22.85 15.38 35.75
CA ASN A 99 24.05 15.96 35.11
C ASN A 99 24.45 15.31 33.77
N TYR A 100 23.67 14.36 33.24
CA TYR A 100 23.97 13.73 31.95
C TYR A 100 23.00 14.21 30.86
N TYR A 101 23.55 14.99 29.92
CA TYR A 101 22.88 15.37 28.68
C TYR A 101 23.31 14.41 27.58
N SER A 102 22.60 13.30 27.42
CA SER A 102 22.82 12.42 26.27
C SER A 102 21.73 12.73 25.24
N PRO A 103 22.06 13.35 24.08
CA PRO A 103 21.09 13.55 23.03
C PRO A 103 20.48 12.22 22.61
N ASP A 104 19.16 12.20 22.51
CA ASP A 104 18.46 11.00 22.11
C ASP A 104 18.44 10.88 20.59
N PHE A 105 19.25 9.97 20.05
CA PHE A 105 19.39 9.79 18.61
C PHE A 105 18.36 8.81 18.06
N GLY A 106 17.46 9.32 17.22
CA GLY A 106 16.58 8.50 16.41
C GLY A 106 16.94 8.55 14.93
N VAL A 107 16.46 7.56 14.18
CA VAL A 107 16.74 7.41 12.75
C VAL A 107 15.47 7.03 12.01
N TYR A 108 15.16 7.78 10.96
CA TYR A 108 14.17 7.42 9.96
C TYR A 108 14.85 6.94 8.68
N TYR A 109 14.51 5.74 8.22
CA TYR A 109 14.82 5.30 6.86
C TYR A 109 13.61 5.55 5.98
N LYS A 110 13.76 6.47 5.02
CA LYS A 110 12.69 6.92 4.13
C LYS A 110 13.00 6.57 2.69
N LEU A 111 11.96 6.47 1.88
CA LEU A 111 12.15 6.39 0.43
C LEU A 111 12.38 7.79 -0.13
N PRO A 112 13.35 7.97 -1.03
CA PRO A 112 13.64 9.27 -1.62
C PRO A 112 12.49 9.76 -2.52
N PRO A 113 12.46 11.06 -2.86
CA PRO A 113 11.65 11.56 -3.96
C PRO A 113 11.93 10.77 -5.25
N ASP A 114 10.99 10.79 -6.18
CA ASP A 114 11.09 10.06 -7.45
C ASP A 114 11.13 8.53 -7.27
N THR A 115 10.56 8.02 -6.17
CA THR A 115 10.30 6.59 -6.01
C THR A 115 9.00 6.25 -6.74
N CYS A 116 9.03 5.20 -7.55
CA CYS A 116 7.92 4.80 -8.40
C CYS A 116 7.33 3.47 -7.94
N PHE A 117 6.01 3.41 -7.82
CA PHE A 117 5.27 2.20 -7.48
C PHE A 117 4.25 1.85 -8.55
N GLN A 118 3.88 0.57 -8.60
CA GLN A 118 2.82 0.07 -9.48
C GLN A 118 1.81 -0.72 -8.67
N PHE A 119 0.53 -0.48 -8.94
CA PHE A 119 -0.59 -1.26 -8.39
C PHE A 119 -1.76 -1.29 -9.36
N PHE A 120 -2.71 -2.17 -9.08
CA PHE A 120 -3.96 -2.26 -9.81
C PHE A 120 -5.09 -1.68 -8.96
N LEU A 121 -6.05 -1.04 -9.60
CA LEU A 121 -7.22 -0.46 -8.96
C LEU A 121 -8.48 -1.07 -9.56
N LEU A 122 -9.28 -1.71 -8.71
CA LEU A 122 -10.62 -2.15 -9.05
C LEU A 122 -11.60 -1.05 -8.65
N SER A 123 -12.31 -0.47 -9.61
CA SER A 123 -13.30 0.57 -9.39
C SER A 123 -14.68 0.02 -9.65
N LEU A 124 -15.58 0.13 -8.69
CA LEU A 124 -17.01 -0.11 -8.90
C LEU A 124 -17.63 1.02 -9.74
N ASP A 125 -17.13 2.24 -9.58
CA ASP A 125 -17.53 3.40 -10.38
C ASP A 125 -16.85 3.43 -11.75
N ASP A 126 -17.45 4.15 -12.70
CA ASP A 126 -16.89 4.41 -14.03
C ASP A 126 -15.74 5.44 -14.04
N ASP A 127 -15.55 6.15 -12.93
CA ASP A 127 -14.59 7.25 -12.82
C ASP A 127 -13.18 6.78 -12.43
N PRO A 128 -12.12 7.26 -13.14
CA PRO A 128 -10.75 6.99 -12.76
C PRO A 128 -10.39 7.67 -11.42
N PRO A 129 -9.38 7.17 -10.70
CA PRO A 129 -8.87 7.85 -9.51
C PRO A 129 -8.26 9.21 -9.88
N ARG A 130 -8.23 10.12 -8.92
CA ARG A 130 -7.59 11.41 -9.11
C ARG A 130 -6.08 11.26 -9.33
N ARG A 131 -5.51 12.13 -10.15
CA ARG A 131 -4.08 12.08 -10.53
C ARG A 131 -3.11 12.49 -9.43
N LEU A 132 -3.56 13.09 -8.33
CA LEU A 132 -2.69 13.58 -7.26
C LEU A 132 -3.22 13.13 -5.92
N ILE A 133 -2.55 12.19 -5.27
CA ILE A 133 -2.93 11.72 -3.94
C ILE A 133 -1.87 12.11 -2.91
N ARG A 134 -2.22 12.00 -1.63
CA ARG A 134 -1.27 12.21 -0.55
C ARG A 134 -1.13 10.96 0.30
N LEU A 135 0.10 10.61 0.64
CA LEU A 135 0.44 9.34 1.27
C LEU A 135 1.36 9.50 2.49
N GLY A 136 1.17 8.59 3.44
CA GLY A 136 2.02 8.47 4.62
C GLY A 136 1.77 9.54 5.68
N LYS A 137 2.48 9.42 6.80
CA LYS A 137 2.28 10.28 7.98
C LYS A 137 2.60 11.76 7.71
N LYS A 138 3.47 12.03 6.73
CA LYS A 138 3.88 13.38 6.32
C LYS A 138 3.14 13.91 5.08
N ASP A 139 2.07 13.24 4.68
CA ASP A 139 1.18 13.73 3.62
C ASP A 139 1.92 13.99 2.29
N CYS A 140 2.83 13.05 1.96
CA CYS A 140 3.71 13.13 0.80
C CYS A 140 2.87 13.18 -0.49
N LEU A 141 3.07 14.24 -1.27
CA LEU A 141 2.37 14.42 -2.54
C LEU A 141 2.87 13.39 -3.56
N CYS A 142 1.94 12.68 -4.17
CA CYS A 142 2.21 11.62 -5.12
C CYS A 142 1.37 11.84 -6.39
N SER A 143 1.97 11.69 -7.56
CA SER A 143 1.25 11.68 -8.84
C SER A 143 0.92 10.26 -9.28
N LEU A 144 -0.29 10.08 -9.82
CA LEU A 144 -0.76 8.84 -10.43
C LEU A 144 -0.85 9.01 -11.95
N ASP A 145 -0.12 8.16 -12.66
CA ASP A 145 -0.35 7.85 -14.07
C ASP A 145 -1.28 6.62 -14.15
N VAL A 146 -2.42 6.78 -14.81
CA VAL A 146 -3.53 5.83 -14.77
C VAL A 146 -3.79 5.35 -16.19
N THR A 147 -3.75 4.03 -16.38
CA THR A 147 -4.09 3.37 -17.64
C THR A 147 -5.28 2.44 -17.41
N GLU A 148 -6.37 2.63 -18.14
CA GLU A 148 -7.51 1.70 -18.09
C GLU A 148 -7.13 0.37 -18.76
N LEU A 149 -7.44 -0.73 -18.08
CA LEU A 149 -7.23 -2.09 -18.58
C LEU A 149 -8.54 -2.66 -19.10
N GLN A 150 -8.46 -3.38 -20.21
CA GLN A 150 -9.59 -4.11 -20.73
C GLN A 150 -9.80 -5.37 -19.89
N LEU A 151 -10.95 -5.48 -19.24
CA LEU A 151 -11.38 -6.72 -18.60
C LEU A 151 -11.80 -7.73 -19.68
N LEU A 152 -11.11 -8.86 -19.77
CA LEU A 152 -11.39 -9.89 -20.79
C LEU A 152 -12.40 -10.90 -20.26
N SER A 153 -12.16 -11.45 -19.08
CA SER A 153 -13.07 -12.39 -18.43
C SER A 153 -12.74 -12.60 -16.96
N VAL A 154 -13.73 -13.03 -16.20
CA VAL A 154 -13.57 -13.61 -14.86
C VAL A 154 -13.33 -15.11 -15.05
N LYS A 155 -12.23 -15.63 -14.49
CA LYS A 155 -11.85 -17.03 -14.58
C LYS A 155 -11.78 -17.65 -13.19
N GLU A 156 -11.93 -18.97 -13.14
CA GLU A 156 -11.83 -19.73 -11.90
C GLU A 156 -10.77 -20.83 -12.06
N ALA A 157 -9.82 -20.86 -11.13
CA ALA A 157 -8.73 -21.81 -11.08
C ALA A 157 -9.01 -22.88 -10.01
N THR A 158 -9.66 -23.97 -10.39
CA THR A 158 -10.01 -25.08 -9.48
C THR A 158 -8.90 -26.14 -9.41
N GLU A 159 -8.42 -26.60 -10.56
CA GLU A 159 -7.44 -27.69 -10.63
C GLU A 159 -6.00 -27.19 -10.44
N GLN A 160 -5.56 -26.27 -11.31
CA GLN A 160 -4.21 -25.74 -11.31
C GLN A 160 -4.18 -24.32 -10.73
N PRO A 161 -3.32 -24.03 -9.73
CA PRO A 161 -3.19 -22.71 -9.17
C PRO A 161 -2.66 -21.72 -10.23
N VAL A 162 -3.14 -20.49 -10.20
CA VAL A 162 -2.74 -19.44 -11.12
C VAL A 162 -1.89 -18.40 -10.38
N THR A 163 -0.76 -18.03 -10.99
CA THR A 163 0.09 -16.95 -10.49
C THR A 163 -0.55 -15.59 -10.76
N ILE A 164 -0.67 -14.80 -9.70
CA ILE A 164 -1.23 -13.44 -9.73
C ILE A 164 -0.12 -12.43 -10.00
N SER A 165 -0.42 -11.42 -10.80
CA SER A 165 0.55 -10.45 -11.32
C SER A 165 0.89 -9.30 -10.37
N HIS A 166 0.41 -9.34 -9.13
CA HIS A 166 0.64 -8.30 -8.13
C HIS A 166 0.67 -8.88 -6.72
N PRO A 167 1.27 -8.18 -5.74
CA PRO A 167 1.17 -8.56 -4.35
C PRO A 167 -0.28 -8.46 -3.85
N ILE A 168 -0.65 -9.30 -2.90
CA ILE A 168 -2.02 -9.39 -2.36
C ILE A 168 -2.06 -9.17 -0.86
N ASN A 169 -3.17 -8.62 -0.39
CA ASN A 169 -3.54 -8.70 1.02
C ASN A 169 -4.31 -10.02 1.24
N PRO A 170 -3.84 -10.95 2.08
CA PRO A 170 -4.50 -12.23 2.31
C PRO A 170 -5.93 -12.09 2.84
N VAL A 171 -6.27 -11.00 3.53
CA VAL A 171 -7.63 -10.77 4.05
C VAL A 171 -8.62 -10.37 2.95
N ASP A 172 -8.13 -9.82 1.84
CA ASP A 172 -8.97 -9.33 0.75
C ASP A 172 -9.15 -10.37 -0.36
N VAL A 173 -8.34 -11.43 -0.42
CA VAL A 173 -8.39 -12.41 -1.53
C VAL A 173 -9.51 -13.42 -1.35
N VAL A 174 -10.21 -13.69 -2.45
CA VAL A 174 -11.28 -14.69 -2.55
C VAL A 174 -10.72 -15.98 -3.14
N GLY A 175 -10.36 -16.92 -2.27
CA GLY A 175 -9.81 -18.21 -2.68
C GLY A 175 -8.80 -18.76 -1.68
N GLU A 176 -8.09 -19.79 -2.11
CA GLU A 176 -7.01 -20.41 -1.34
C GLU A 176 -5.66 -20.00 -1.91
N ILE A 177 -4.77 -19.53 -1.03
CA ILE A 177 -3.38 -19.21 -1.39
C ILE A 177 -2.57 -20.49 -1.26
N VAL A 178 -2.10 -21.03 -2.38
CA VAL A 178 -1.38 -22.31 -2.45
C VAL A 178 0.12 -22.12 -2.28
N ALA A 179 0.67 -21.07 -2.87
CA ALA A 179 2.10 -20.76 -2.82
C ALA A 179 2.34 -19.25 -2.90
N TYR A 180 3.51 -18.82 -2.44
CA TYR A 180 3.97 -17.44 -2.54
C TYR A 180 5.50 -17.38 -2.49
N GLU A 181 6.08 -16.31 -3.02
CA GLU A 181 7.53 -16.10 -3.04
C GLU A 181 8.02 -15.45 -1.75
N GLN A 182 7.29 -14.44 -1.27
CA GLN A 182 7.70 -13.67 -0.10
C GLN A 182 6.49 -13.21 0.71
N LEU A 183 6.66 -13.20 2.04
CA LEU A 183 5.72 -12.63 2.99
C LEU A 183 6.37 -11.39 3.64
N ILE A 184 5.74 -10.22 3.50
CA ILE A 184 6.23 -8.96 4.05
C ILE A 184 5.33 -8.52 5.20
N PHE A 185 5.88 -8.39 6.40
CA PHE A 185 5.12 -8.04 7.60
C PHE A 185 4.99 -6.52 7.74
N ILE A 186 3.87 -5.96 7.30
CA ILE A 186 3.55 -4.53 7.47
C ILE A 186 2.18 -4.45 8.11
N PRO A 187 1.96 -3.62 9.15
CA PRO A 187 0.64 -3.47 9.74
C PRO A 187 -0.35 -2.86 8.73
N PRO A 188 -1.66 -3.18 8.82
CA PRO A 188 -2.29 -4.06 9.83
C PRO A 188 -2.21 -5.56 9.51
N THR A 189 -1.91 -5.94 8.26
CA THR A 189 -1.90 -7.34 7.80
C THR A 189 -0.70 -7.59 6.90
N PRO A 190 -0.06 -8.77 6.97
CA PRO A 190 1.10 -9.05 6.12
C PRO A 190 0.69 -9.05 4.64
N ILE A 191 1.62 -8.70 3.76
CA ILE A 191 1.42 -8.68 2.30
C ILE A 191 2.16 -9.86 1.69
N ILE A 192 1.51 -10.53 0.74
CA ILE A 192 2.04 -11.70 0.05
C ILE A 192 2.47 -11.29 -1.36
N CYS A 193 3.72 -11.57 -1.72
CA CYS A 193 4.29 -11.29 -3.04
C CYS A 193 4.44 -12.59 -3.86
N GLY A 194 4.24 -12.47 -5.18
CA GLY A 194 4.21 -13.61 -6.11
C GLY A 194 3.22 -14.72 -5.74
N PRO A 195 1.96 -14.42 -5.35
CA PRO A 195 1.05 -15.46 -4.88
C PRO A 195 0.51 -16.30 -6.04
N SER A 196 0.36 -17.60 -5.77
CA SER A 196 -0.39 -18.52 -6.62
C SER A 196 -1.65 -18.96 -5.89
N ILE A 197 -2.81 -18.73 -6.51
CA ILE A 197 -4.11 -18.93 -5.89
C ILE A 197 -4.94 -19.99 -6.62
N LYS A 198 -5.80 -20.67 -5.87
CA LYS A 198 -6.96 -21.40 -6.39
C LYS A 198 -8.22 -20.62 -6.05
N GLY A 199 -9.07 -20.39 -7.04
CA GLY A 199 -10.26 -19.55 -6.90
C GLY A 199 -10.45 -18.59 -8.07
N LYS A 200 -11.26 -17.57 -7.85
CA LYS A 200 -11.66 -16.61 -8.90
C LYS A 200 -10.59 -15.52 -9.08
N TYR A 201 -10.28 -15.22 -10.34
CA TYR A 201 -9.35 -14.16 -10.72
C TYR A 201 -9.85 -13.44 -11.98
N LEU A 202 -9.39 -12.21 -12.17
CA LEU A 202 -9.69 -11.40 -13.34
C LEU A 202 -8.55 -11.52 -14.35
N LEU A 203 -8.89 -11.86 -15.59
CA LEU A 203 -7.96 -11.75 -16.71
C LEU A 203 -8.16 -10.39 -17.38
N THR A 204 -7.10 -9.58 -17.34
CA THR A 204 -7.12 -8.22 -17.90
C THR A 204 -6.02 -8.03 -18.93
N LYS A 205 -6.23 -7.08 -19.84
CA LYS A 205 -5.28 -6.75 -20.90
C LYS A 205 -5.01 -5.25 -20.95
N ASP A 206 -3.73 -4.90 -20.99
CA ASP A 206 -3.28 -3.55 -21.37
C ASP A 206 -3.28 -3.46 -22.89
N ALA A 207 -4.26 -2.75 -23.45
CA ALA A 207 -4.40 -2.57 -24.90
C ALA A 207 -3.20 -1.81 -25.50
N GLY A 208 -2.58 -0.90 -24.76
CA GLY A 208 -1.44 -0.11 -25.23
C GLY A 208 -0.14 -0.90 -25.28
N ARG A 209 0.05 -1.86 -24.36
CA ARG A 209 1.31 -2.63 -24.24
C ARG A 209 1.20 -4.10 -24.62
N ASN A 210 0.01 -4.56 -25.01
CA ASN A 210 -0.31 -5.97 -25.31
C ASN A 210 0.14 -6.93 -24.19
N ARG A 211 -0.01 -6.51 -22.93
CA ARG A 211 0.33 -7.29 -21.74
C ARG A 211 -0.93 -7.81 -21.06
N TYR A 212 -0.86 -9.03 -20.53
CA TYR A 212 -1.93 -9.68 -19.80
C TYR A 212 -1.60 -9.69 -18.31
N TYR A 213 -2.60 -9.45 -17.47
CA TYR A 213 -2.47 -9.48 -16.03
C TYR A 213 -3.56 -10.35 -15.40
N ASN A 214 -3.14 -11.26 -14.52
CA ASN A 214 -4.02 -12.04 -13.67
C ASN A 214 -4.16 -11.29 -12.35
N LEU A 215 -5.35 -10.76 -12.07
CA LEU A 215 -5.61 -10.01 -10.83
C LEU A 215 -6.44 -10.85 -9.88
N ALA A 216 -6.06 -10.86 -8.61
CA ALA A 216 -6.85 -11.55 -7.59
C ALA A 216 -8.19 -10.82 -7.43
N LEU A 217 -9.29 -11.58 -7.40
CA LEU A 217 -10.59 -11.00 -7.09
C LEU A 217 -10.61 -10.63 -5.60
N THR A 218 -11.04 -9.41 -5.30
CA THR A 218 -11.16 -8.96 -3.92
C THR A 218 -12.53 -9.30 -3.35
N ARG A 219 -12.63 -9.52 -2.03
CA ARG A 219 -13.90 -9.83 -1.36
C ARG A 219 -14.97 -8.75 -1.59
N TRP A 220 -14.51 -7.52 -1.81
CA TRP A 220 -15.34 -6.34 -1.97
C TRP A 220 -15.92 -6.20 -3.38
N THR A 221 -15.45 -7.00 -4.34
CA THR A 221 -15.82 -6.93 -5.77
C THR A 221 -16.53 -8.20 -6.27
N ILE A 222 -16.90 -9.13 -5.37
CA ILE A 222 -17.48 -10.44 -5.77
C ILE A 222 -18.85 -10.28 -6.44
N ASP A 223 -19.71 -9.44 -5.87
CA ASP A 223 -21.11 -9.32 -6.31
C ASP A 223 -21.20 -8.70 -7.71
N GLU A 224 -20.35 -7.72 -8.02
CA GLU A 224 -20.28 -7.11 -9.36
C GLU A 224 -19.58 -7.99 -10.40
N ALA A 225 -18.63 -8.83 -10.00
CA ALA A 225 -17.92 -9.71 -10.95
C ALA A 225 -18.77 -10.92 -11.39
N SER A 226 -19.88 -11.18 -10.69
CA SER A 226 -20.84 -12.26 -11.00
C SER A 226 -22.07 -11.76 -11.77
N SER A 227 -22.12 -10.45 -12.07
CA SER A 227 -23.17 -9.74 -12.81
C SER A 227 -22.77 -9.55 -14.27
#